data_AF-A0A9E6ARD5-F1
#
_entry.id   AF-A0A9E6ARD5-F1
#
_cell.length_a   1.000
_cell.length_b   1.000
_cell.length_c   1.000
_cell.angle_alpha   90.00
_cell.angle_beta   90.00
_cell.angle_gamma   90.00
#
_symmetry.space_group_name_H-M   'P 1'
#
loop_
_entity.id
_entity.type
_entity.pdbx_description
1 polymer ?
#
loop_
_entity_poly.entity_id
_entity_poly.type
_entity_poly.pdbx_seq_one_letter_code
_entity_poly.pdbx_strand_id
1 'polypeptide(L)'
;LEPRGAVFVEMNGLRVVGTHLGLLRLWRLRQMKSILDHVWPDCSQTLIAGDFNEWSDIRGTEPWENDFSVLYPGRSFPARRPITSLDGFAYGSSISTMDDGVFRDPAASVASDHLPVWANFEVSA
;
A
#
# COMPACT_ATOMS: atom_id res chain seq x y z
N LEU A 1 16.74 3.81 -13.70
CA LEU A 1 15.85 4.01 -12.54
C LEU A 1 14.45 4.09 -13.10
N GLU A 2 13.48 3.37 -12.55
CA GLU A 2 12.08 3.73 -12.82
C GLU A 2 11.75 4.94 -11.93
N PRO A 3 11.41 6.12 -12.50
CA PRO A 3 11.25 7.36 -11.74
C PRO A 3 9.89 7.36 -11.03
N ARG A 4 9.81 6.60 -9.94
CA ARG A 4 8.68 6.64 -9.00
C ARG A 4 9.13 7.30 -7.70
N GLY A 5 8.18 7.84 -6.97
CA GLY A 5 8.40 8.48 -5.68
C GLY A 5 7.36 8.07 -4.66
N ALA A 6 7.60 8.50 -3.42
CA ALA A 6 6.65 8.42 -2.33
C ALA A 6 6.46 9.83 -1.76
N VAL A 7 5.26 10.11 -1.27
CA VAL A 7 4.95 11.33 -0.53
C VAL A 7 4.71 10.94 0.92
N PHE A 8 5.33 11.68 1.83
CA PHE A 8 5.28 11.42 3.26
C PHE A 8 4.64 12.60 3.98
N VAL A 9 3.77 12.32 4.95
CA VAL A 9 3.24 13.29 5.89
C VAL A 9 3.20 12.68 7.28
N GLU A 10 3.50 13.49 8.29
CA GLU A 10 3.37 13.11 9.69
C GLU A 10 2.39 14.06 10.39
N MET A 11 1.42 13.49 11.09
CA MET A 11 0.39 14.24 11.81
C MET A 11 0.06 13.52 13.11
N ASN A 12 0.21 14.20 14.24
CA ASN A 12 -0.11 13.66 15.57
C ASN A 12 0.54 12.29 15.86
N GLY A 13 1.79 12.09 15.43
CA GLY A 13 2.54 10.82 15.61
C GLY A 13 2.25 9.75 14.54
N LEU A 14 1.14 9.86 13.80
CA LEU A 14 0.85 8.98 12.67
C LEU A 14 1.61 9.43 11.43
N ARG A 15 2.36 8.49 10.84
CA ARG A 15 3.08 8.68 9.57
C ARG A 15 2.30 8.03 8.45
N VAL A 16 2.06 8.78 7.37
CA VAL A 16 1.35 8.31 6.19
C VAL A 16 2.22 8.48 4.96
N VAL A 17 2.40 7.39 4.21
CA VAL A 17 3.16 7.34 2.97
C VAL A 17 2.23 6.98 1.82
N GLY A 18 2.08 7.88 0.85
CA GLY A 18 1.49 7.57 -0.45
C GLY A 18 2.57 7.14 -1.43
N THR A 19 2.40 6.01 -2.14
CA THR A 19 3.40 5.53 -3.10
C THR A 19 2.78 4.95 -4.37
N HIS A 20 3.58 4.89 -5.44
CA HIS A 20 3.29 4.12 -6.64
C HIS A 20 4.56 3.38 -7.02
N LEU A 21 4.68 2.11 -6.66
CA LEU A 21 5.91 1.35 -6.83
C LEU A 21 6.17 0.96 -8.29
N GLY A 22 7.41 0.62 -8.59
CA GLY A 22 7.85 0.30 -9.93
C GLY A 22 7.21 -0.95 -10.53
N LEU A 23 7.10 -1.00 -11.85
CA LEU A 23 6.63 -2.18 -12.57
C LEU A 23 7.64 -3.34 -12.53
N LEU A 24 8.94 -3.03 -12.44
CA LEU A 24 9.98 -4.05 -12.32
C LEU A 24 10.25 -4.38 -10.85
N ARG A 25 10.22 -5.68 -10.52
CA ARG A 25 10.46 -6.20 -9.16
C ARG A 25 11.71 -5.61 -8.50
N LEU A 26 12.83 -5.56 -9.24
CA LEU A 26 14.09 -5.00 -8.71
C LEU A 26 13.91 -3.56 -8.20
N TRP A 27 13.14 -2.73 -8.91
CA TRP A 27 12.90 -1.33 -8.51
C TRP A 27 11.90 -1.25 -7.36
N ARG A 28 10.85 -2.08 -7.35
CA ARG A 28 9.92 -2.17 -6.20
C ARG A 28 10.67 -2.43 -4.90
N LEU A 29 11.49 -3.47 -4.87
CA LEU A 29 12.19 -3.86 -3.64
C LEU A 29 13.13 -2.74 -3.14
N ARG A 30 13.78 -2.02 -4.07
CA ARG A 30 14.61 -0.86 -3.71
C ARG A 30 13.79 0.32 -3.19
N GLN A 31 12.62 0.57 -3.77
CA GLN A 31 11.71 1.64 -3.34
C GLN A 31 11.07 1.33 -1.99
N MET A 32 10.60 0.10 -1.78
CA MET A 32 10.09 -0.39 -0.49
C MET A 32 11.15 -0.22 0.61
N LYS A 33 12.38 -0.65 0.34
CA LYS A 33 13.50 -0.43 1.27
C LYS A 33 13.74 1.05 1.54
N SER A 34 13.74 1.89 0.50
CA SER A 34 13.93 3.34 0.67
C SER A 34 12.82 3.99 1.52
N ILE A 35 11.58 3.48 1.44
CA ILE A 35 10.48 3.93 2.29
C ILE A 35 10.72 3.49 3.73
N LEU A 36 11.08 2.22 3.97
CA LEU A 36 11.39 1.70 5.30
C LEU A 36 12.54 2.48 5.95
N ASP A 37 13.64 2.71 5.23
CA ASP A 37 14.80 3.46 5.71
C ASP A 37 14.42 4.90 6.13
N HIS A 38 13.39 5.50 5.53
CA HIS A 38 12.92 6.85 5.85
C HIS A 38 12.04 6.92 7.11
N VAL A 39 11.37 5.81 7.47
CA VAL A 39 10.49 5.73 8.63
C VAL A 39 11.11 4.98 9.81
N TRP A 40 12.35 4.52 9.66
CA TRP A 40 13.18 3.92 10.72
C TRP A 40 13.59 4.98 11.77
N PRO A 41 13.83 4.64 13.06
CA PRO A 41 13.88 3.30 13.67
C PRO A 41 12.56 2.74 14.18
N ASP A 42 11.60 3.57 14.50
CA ASP A 42 10.31 3.11 14.95
C ASP A 42 9.34 3.29 13.79
N CYS A 43 8.84 2.21 13.21
CA CYS A 43 7.87 2.24 12.11
C CYS A 43 6.45 1.87 12.58
N SER A 44 6.24 1.69 13.89
CA SER A 44 5.01 1.12 14.48
C SER A 44 3.75 1.91 14.17
N GLN A 45 3.83 3.24 14.09
CA GLN A 45 2.73 4.15 13.71
C GLN A 45 2.87 4.66 12.26
N THR A 46 3.32 3.81 11.33
CA THR A 46 3.39 4.14 9.89
C THR A 46 2.32 3.40 9.10
N LEU A 47 1.59 4.11 8.26
CA LEU A 47 0.69 3.58 7.24
C LEU A 47 1.23 3.95 5.85
N ILE A 48 1.35 2.96 4.97
CA ILE A 48 1.74 3.10 3.57
C ILE A 48 0.54 2.69 2.73
N ALA A 49 0.18 3.48 1.73
CA ALA A 49 -0.94 3.22 0.83
C ALA A 49 -0.55 3.51 -0.61
N GLY A 50 -1.02 2.67 -1.54
CA GLY A 50 -0.92 2.96 -2.97
C GLY A 50 -0.90 1.74 -3.86
N ASP A 51 -0.46 1.96 -5.09
CA ASP A 51 -0.23 0.90 -6.09
C ASP A 51 1.14 0.27 -5.84
N PHE A 52 1.15 -0.97 -5.35
CA PHE A 52 2.37 -1.72 -5.09
C PHE A 52 2.89 -2.42 -6.33
N ASN A 53 2.14 -2.47 -7.44
CA ASN A 53 2.51 -3.15 -8.68
C ASN A 53 3.00 -4.60 -8.48
N GLU A 54 2.53 -5.26 -7.42
CA GLU A 54 2.86 -6.64 -7.10
C GLU A 54 1.67 -7.53 -7.43
N TRP A 55 1.93 -8.59 -8.20
CA TRP A 55 0.89 -9.50 -8.70
C TRP A 55 0.79 -10.75 -7.83
N SER A 56 1.75 -10.97 -6.95
CA SER A 56 1.78 -12.10 -6.03
C SER A 56 1.27 -11.70 -4.65
N ASP A 57 0.26 -12.43 -4.17
CA ASP A 57 -0.24 -12.30 -2.80
C ASP A 57 0.63 -13.05 -1.77
N ILE A 58 1.74 -13.69 -2.20
CA ILE A 58 2.58 -14.57 -1.36
C ILE A 58 3.99 -14.00 -1.17
N ARG A 59 4.49 -13.24 -2.15
CA ARG A 59 5.88 -12.73 -2.20
C ARG A 59 5.91 -11.37 -2.88
N GLY A 60 7.01 -10.64 -2.74
CA GLY A 60 7.21 -9.34 -3.42
C GLY A 60 7.18 -8.14 -2.49
N THR A 61 6.91 -8.35 -1.20
CA THR A 61 7.00 -7.33 -0.13
C THR A 61 8.13 -7.63 0.85
N GLU A 62 9.15 -8.40 0.43
CA GLU A 62 10.24 -8.87 1.30
C GLU A 62 10.90 -7.76 2.16
N PRO A 63 11.12 -6.53 1.65
CA PRO A 63 11.71 -5.45 2.45
C PRO A 63 10.83 -4.95 3.59
N TRP A 64 9.55 -5.32 3.63
CA TRP A 64 8.56 -4.90 4.61
C TRP A 64 8.13 -6.01 5.57
N GLU A 65 8.49 -7.28 5.31
CA GLU A 65 7.95 -8.47 6.00
C GLU A 65 8.14 -8.49 7.53
N ASN A 66 9.15 -7.80 8.06
CA ASN A 66 9.43 -7.78 9.50
C ASN A 66 8.87 -6.54 10.21
N ASP A 67 8.48 -5.52 9.46
CA ASP A 67 8.19 -4.17 9.97
C ASP A 67 6.72 -3.78 9.75
N PHE A 68 6.09 -4.35 8.71
CA PHE A 68 4.73 -4.02 8.31
C PHE A 68 3.89 -5.27 8.08
N SER A 69 2.63 -5.18 8.48
CA SER A 69 1.57 -6.04 7.96
C SER A 69 1.08 -5.47 6.62
N VAL A 70 0.98 -6.31 5.59
CA VAL A 70 0.49 -5.92 4.26
C VAL A 70 -0.94 -6.41 4.08
N LEU A 71 -1.81 -5.52 3.64
CA LEU A 71 -3.23 -5.75 3.38
C LEU A 71 -3.56 -5.40 1.93
N TYR A 72 -4.14 -6.36 1.22
CA TYR A 72 -4.76 -6.16 -0.09
C TYR A 72 -6.27 -6.36 0.04
N PRO A 73 -7.08 -5.28 0.06
CA PRO A 73 -8.53 -5.38 0.28
C PRO A 73 -9.30 -6.17 -0.79
N GLY A 74 -8.66 -6.42 -1.92
CA GLY A 74 -9.16 -7.27 -2.98
C GLY A 74 -8.75 -6.79 -4.36
N ARG A 75 -9.28 -7.47 -5.38
CA ARG A 75 -8.93 -7.21 -6.76
C ARG A 75 -9.42 -5.82 -7.18
N SER A 76 -8.48 -4.94 -7.47
CA SER A 76 -8.70 -3.55 -7.91
C SER A 76 -8.44 -3.36 -9.40
N PHE A 77 -7.64 -4.23 -10.04
CA PHE A 77 -7.19 -4.05 -11.42
C PHE A 77 -7.45 -5.26 -12.34
N PRO A 78 -7.80 -5.03 -13.62
CA PRO A 78 -8.33 -3.78 -14.18
C PRO A 78 -9.78 -3.56 -13.73
N ALA A 79 -10.20 -2.31 -13.60
CA ALA A 79 -11.47 -1.94 -12.97
C ALA A 79 -12.71 -2.58 -13.62
N ARG A 80 -12.69 -2.72 -14.95
CA ARG A 80 -13.80 -3.36 -15.71
C ARG A 80 -13.95 -4.85 -15.45
N ARG A 81 -12.85 -5.54 -15.09
CA ARG A 81 -12.84 -6.96 -14.79
C ARG A 81 -11.70 -7.26 -13.81
N PRO A 82 -11.89 -7.01 -12.50
CA PRO A 82 -10.79 -7.09 -11.54
C PRO A 82 -10.29 -8.53 -11.37
N ILE A 83 -9.00 -8.75 -11.67
CA ILE A 83 -8.34 -10.05 -11.59
C ILE A 83 -7.14 -10.06 -10.64
N THR A 84 -6.58 -8.90 -10.29
CA THR A 84 -5.41 -8.75 -9.42
C THR A 84 -5.57 -7.56 -8.46
N SER A 85 -4.83 -7.60 -7.35
CA SER A 85 -4.90 -6.65 -6.25
C SER A 85 -3.59 -5.86 -6.18
N LEU A 86 -3.40 -4.91 -7.10
CA LEU A 86 -2.16 -4.12 -7.15
C LEU A 86 -2.15 -3.03 -6.06
N ASP A 87 -3.32 -2.54 -5.70
CA ASP A 87 -3.52 -1.49 -4.71
C ASP A 87 -3.66 -2.10 -3.31
N GLY A 88 -2.91 -1.55 -2.35
CA GLY A 88 -2.87 -2.09 -1.00
C GLY A 88 -2.39 -1.11 0.05
N PHE A 89 -2.32 -1.63 1.27
CA PHE A 89 -1.85 -0.94 2.45
C PHE A 89 -0.73 -1.74 3.11
N ALA A 90 0.25 -1.07 3.71
CA ALA A 90 1.21 -1.69 4.62
C ALA A 90 1.26 -0.85 5.90
N TYR A 91 1.19 -1.47 7.08
CA TYR A 91 1.06 -0.74 8.33
C TYR A 91 1.85 -1.36 9.48
N GLY A 92 2.36 -0.49 10.36
CA GLY A 92 3.18 -0.87 11.50
C GLY A 92 2.38 -1.51 12.65
N SER A 93 3.10 -2.03 13.64
CA SER A 93 2.54 -2.83 14.74
C SER A 93 1.58 -2.09 15.69
N SER A 94 1.56 -0.76 15.70
CA SER A 94 0.61 0.05 16.49
C SER A 94 -0.67 0.36 15.71
N ILE A 95 -0.83 -0.18 14.50
CA ILE A 95 -2.00 0.01 13.65
C ILE A 95 -2.66 -1.36 13.43
N SER A 96 -3.98 -1.41 13.59
CA SER A 96 -4.81 -2.57 13.26
C SER A 96 -5.84 -2.20 12.19
N THR A 97 -6.20 -3.16 11.35
CA THR A 97 -7.31 -3.03 10.40
C THR A 97 -8.60 -3.57 11.01
N MET A 98 -9.70 -2.84 10.84
CA MET A 98 -11.02 -3.20 11.38
C MET A 98 -11.97 -3.69 10.28
N ASP A 99 -11.90 -3.07 9.10
CA ASP A 99 -12.72 -3.40 7.94
C ASP A 99 -12.04 -2.86 6.68
N ASP A 100 -12.26 -3.50 5.54
CA ASP A 100 -11.64 -3.12 4.28
C ASP A 100 -12.47 -3.58 3.07
N GLY A 101 -12.18 -2.99 1.91
CA GLY A 101 -12.78 -3.47 0.69
C GLY A 101 -12.40 -2.69 -0.56
N VAL A 102 -13.12 -3.03 -1.64
CA VAL A 102 -12.99 -2.42 -2.96
C VAL A 102 -14.29 -1.68 -3.30
N PHE A 103 -14.19 -0.42 -3.68
CA PHE A 103 -15.32 0.39 -4.11
C PHE A 103 -15.74 0.00 -5.54
N ARG A 104 -16.91 -0.64 -5.69
CA ARG A 104 -17.37 -1.28 -6.95
C ARG A 104 -18.46 -0.51 -7.69
N ASP A 105 -18.66 0.77 -7.38
CA ASP A 105 -19.63 1.58 -8.11
C ASP A 105 -19.26 1.67 -9.61
N PRO A 106 -20.22 1.56 -10.54
CA PRO A 106 -19.95 1.67 -11.98
C PRO A 106 -19.20 2.95 -12.36
N ALA A 107 -19.43 4.07 -11.68
CA ALA A 107 -18.73 5.33 -11.93
C ALA A 107 -17.22 5.21 -11.69
N ALA A 108 -16.76 4.37 -10.76
CA ALA A 108 -15.34 4.13 -10.51
C ALA A 108 -14.63 3.54 -11.73
N SER A 109 -15.29 2.61 -12.44
CA SER A 109 -14.73 1.96 -13.64
C SER A 109 -14.68 2.88 -14.88
N VAL A 110 -15.39 4.00 -14.83
CA VAL A 110 -15.33 5.08 -15.84
C VAL A 110 -14.22 6.07 -15.49
N ALA A 111 -14.03 6.36 -14.21
CA ALA A 111 -13.05 7.33 -13.73
C ALA A 111 -11.60 6.83 -13.79
N SER A 112 -11.38 5.52 -13.67
CA SER A 112 -10.04 4.92 -13.58
C SER A 112 -10.03 3.48 -14.11
N ASP A 113 -8.85 3.01 -14.52
CA ASP A 113 -8.57 1.61 -14.79
C ASP A 113 -8.25 0.79 -13.53
N HIS A 114 -8.15 1.43 -12.37
CA HIS A 114 -8.12 0.82 -11.04
C HIS A 114 -9.39 1.16 -10.25
N LEU A 115 -9.95 0.18 -9.53
CA LEU A 115 -10.99 0.45 -8.53
C LEU A 115 -10.37 1.00 -7.26
N PRO A 116 -10.98 2.00 -6.60
CA PRO A 116 -10.52 2.46 -5.29
C PRO A 116 -10.59 1.34 -4.26
N VAL A 117 -9.54 1.21 -3.46
CA VAL A 117 -9.53 0.37 -2.26
C VAL A 117 -9.64 1.26 -1.02
N TRP A 118 -10.24 0.72 0.05
CA TRP A 118 -10.40 1.43 1.31
C TRP A 118 -10.15 0.47 2.48
N ALA A 119 -9.75 1.03 3.61
CA ALA A 119 -9.60 0.32 4.88
C ALA A 119 -9.83 1.27 6.04
N ASN A 120 -10.46 0.76 7.11
CA ASN A 120 -10.66 1.43 8.38
C ASN A 120 -9.58 0.96 9.34
N PHE A 121 -8.75 1.89 9.81
CA PHE A 121 -7.67 1.59 10.73
C PHE A 121 -7.94 2.14 12.12
N GLU A 122 -7.51 1.38 13.13
CA GLU A 122 -7.38 1.85 14.50
C GLU A 122 -5.90 2.02 14.82
N VAL A 123 -5.55 3.14 15.46
CA VAL A 123 -4.18 3.44 15.87
C VAL A 123 -4.13 3.38 17.39
N SER A 124 -3.36 2.43 17.91
CA SER A 124 -3.12 2.32 19.35
C SER A 124 -2.19 3.45 19.80
N ALA A 125 -2.53 4.03 20.95
CA ALA A 125 -1.76 5.08 21.61
C ALA A 125 -0.49 4.54 22.28
#